data_AF-A0A8C8EHC4-F1
#
_entry.id   AF-A0A8C8EHC4-F1
#
_cell.length_a   1.000
_cell.length_b   1.000
_cell.length_c   1.000
_cell.angle_alpha   90.00
_cell.angle_beta   90.00
_cell.angle_gamma   90.00
#
_symmetry.space_group_name_H-M   'P 1'
#
loop_
_entity.id
_entity.type
_entity.pdbx_description
1 polymer ?
#
loop_
_entity_poly.entity_id
_entity_poly.type
_entity_poly.pdbx_seq_one_letter_code
_entity_poly.pdbx_strand_id
1 'polypeptide(L)'
;MEKYEDVQYCFQDGNSSCRKALLSTSIYLTLYIFLSFISAVTVFLNLMVIISISHFKQLHITTNLLILSLAASDLLVGLIVIPVMTVATMESCWGFGEYFCVFQAYITSLCTSLSLGNLVLISIDRYVAVCDPLLYHSKITITRIRCCISITWCCCIIYRAANVQFFVNVQVPSRCLKECTAVEGSIWVNITDLVITMVVPCSIIITLYMKIFVVARSQARKVFSKEAASVSGVKTVQANKSERKAAKTLSIVVFNYLICWIPSLFVFFFFSVLIDNLFAYFIRFLSFVNSLINPIIYAFLYPWFKVTAKLILTLKIRRH
;
A
#
# COMPACT_ATOMS: atom_id res chain seq x y z
N MET A 1 -28.34 42.21 13.21
CA MET A 1 -28.94 40.89 13.46
C MET A 1 -27.78 39.90 13.47
N GLU A 2 -27.20 39.68 14.65
CA GLU A 2 -26.10 38.72 14.82
C GLU A 2 -26.61 37.32 14.49
N LYS A 3 -25.94 36.66 13.55
CA LYS A 3 -26.23 35.28 13.17
C LYS A 3 -25.71 34.43 14.32
N TYR A 4 -26.57 34.05 15.25
CA TYR A 4 -26.25 33.03 16.26
C TYR A 4 -25.89 31.74 15.49
N GLU A 5 -24.59 31.42 15.43
CA GLU A 5 -24.16 30.08 15.02
C GLU A 5 -24.57 29.12 16.15
N ASP A 6 -25.56 28.27 15.90
CA ASP A 6 -25.97 27.21 16.83
C ASP A 6 -24.75 26.32 17.12
N VAL A 7 -24.23 26.43 18.34
CA VAL A 7 -23.10 25.62 18.80
C VAL A 7 -23.59 24.19 19.02
N GLN A 8 -23.31 23.30 18.07
CA GLN A 8 -23.63 21.88 18.22
C GLN A 8 -22.52 21.14 18.99
N TYR A 9 -22.96 20.30 19.93
CA TYR A 9 -22.13 19.46 20.77
C TYR A 9 -22.22 17.98 20.39
N CYS A 10 -21.19 17.19 20.69
CA CYS A 10 -21.15 15.75 20.38
C CYS A 10 -22.12 14.89 21.20
N PHE A 11 -22.41 15.29 22.43
CA PHE A 11 -23.28 14.57 23.37
C PHE A 11 -24.20 15.59 24.07
N GLN A 12 -25.44 15.19 24.36
CA GLN A 12 -26.46 16.07 24.96
C GLN A 12 -26.28 16.29 26.48
N ASP A 13 -25.34 15.60 27.14
CA ASP A 13 -25.08 15.77 28.57
C ASP A 13 -24.28 17.06 28.86
N GLY A 14 -24.79 17.86 29.81
CA GLY A 14 -24.45 19.27 30.03
C GLY A 14 -22.97 19.63 30.15
N ASN A 15 -22.64 20.86 29.70
CA ASN A 15 -21.40 21.66 29.83
C ASN A 15 -20.02 20.99 29.65
N SER A 16 -19.94 19.70 29.33
CA SER A 16 -18.70 18.92 29.25
C SER A 16 -18.45 18.27 27.88
N SER A 17 -19.31 18.54 26.90
CA SER A 17 -19.24 17.96 25.56
C SER A 17 -18.41 18.81 24.59
N CYS A 18 -17.81 18.16 23.60
CA CYS A 18 -16.99 18.80 22.59
C CYS A 18 -17.84 19.49 21.52
N ARG A 19 -17.40 20.69 21.10
CA ARG A 19 -18.00 21.41 19.97
C ARG A 19 -17.69 20.69 18.66
N LYS A 20 -18.69 20.48 17.82
CA LYS A 20 -18.52 19.94 16.46
C LYS A 20 -17.73 20.91 15.58
N ALA A 21 -16.82 20.38 14.76
CA ALA A 21 -16.21 21.17 13.70
C ALA A 21 -17.24 21.39 12.59
N LEU A 22 -17.53 22.65 12.28
CA LEU A 22 -18.51 23.02 11.25
C LEU A 22 -17.81 23.08 9.89
N LEU A 23 -17.71 21.94 9.22
CA LEU A 23 -17.42 21.91 7.78
C LEU A 23 -18.70 22.27 7.02
N SER A 24 -18.58 23.07 5.95
CA SER A 24 -19.73 23.34 5.06
C SER A 24 -20.32 22.01 4.58
N THR A 25 -21.65 21.84 4.68
CA THR A 25 -22.37 20.62 4.28
C THR A 25 -22.01 20.19 2.85
N SER A 26 -21.80 21.16 1.95
CA SER A 26 -21.39 20.88 0.57
C SER A 26 -20.00 20.26 0.48
N ILE A 27 -19.04 20.73 1.29
CA ILE A 27 -17.67 20.20 1.30
C ILE A 27 -17.67 18.81 1.93
N TYR A 28 -18.36 18.65 3.07
CA TYR A 28 -18.53 17.35 3.74
C TYR A 28 -19.06 16.28 2.79
N LEU A 29 -20.20 16.54 2.12
CA LEU A 29 -20.82 15.58 1.21
C LEU A 29 -19.91 15.27 0.01
N THR A 30 -19.26 16.29 -0.54
CA THR A 30 -18.34 16.12 -1.69
C THR A 30 -17.17 15.21 -1.33
N LEU A 31 -16.52 15.45 -0.19
CA LEU A 31 -15.37 14.65 0.25
C LEU A 31 -15.78 13.24 0.62
N TYR A 32 -16.90 13.07 1.31
CA TYR A 32 -17.41 11.76 1.69
C TYR A 32 -17.70 10.89 0.46
N ILE A 33 -18.40 11.44 -0.55
CA ILE A 33 -18.69 10.75 -1.80
C ILE A 33 -17.40 10.42 -2.56
N PHE A 34 -16.47 11.37 -2.65
CA PHE A 34 -15.21 11.20 -3.36
C PHE A 34 -14.33 10.09 -2.75
N LEU A 35 -14.15 10.09 -1.42
CA LEU A 35 -13.36 9.08 -0.72
C LEU A 35 -14.03 7.69 -0.78
N SER A 36 -15.36 7.63 -0.66
CA SER A 36 -16.14 6.40 -0.83
C SER A 36 -15.98 5.83 -2.25
N PHE A 37 -15.99 6.69 -3.27
CA PHE A 37 -15.74 6.28 -4.64
C PHE A 37 -14.32 5.72 -4.81
N ILE A 38 -13.31 6.37 -4.24
CA ILE A 38 -11.92 5.86 -4.27
C ILE A 38 -11.82 4.47 -3.61
N SER A 39 -12.46 4.28 -2.44
CA SER A 39 -12.54 2.97 -1.78
C SER A 39 -13.14 1.92 -2.73
N ALA A 40 -14.31 2.20 -3.31
CA ALA A 40 -15.00 1.26 -4.20
C ALA A 40 -14.15 0.88 -5.42
N VAL A 41 -13.50 1.86 -6.07
CA VAL A 41 -12.61 1.60 -7.21
C VAL A 41 -11.38 0.79 -6.78
N THR A 42 -10.79 1.10 -5.63
CA THR A 42 -9.64 0.36 -5.07
C THR A 42 -9.99 -1.11 -4.84
N VAL A 43 -11.15 -1.37 -4.24
CA VAL A 43 -11.67 -2.73 -4.01
C VAL A 43 -11.89 -3.44 -5.34
N PHE A 44 -12.61 -2.81 -6.27
CA PHE A 44 -12.94 -3.37 -7.57
C PHE A 44 -11.69 -3.78 -8.36
N LEU A 45 -10.71 -2.88 -8.48
CA LEU A 45 -9.51 -3.13 -9.27
C LEU A 45 -8.63 -4.22 -8.65
N ASN A 46 -8.46 -4.22 -7.32
CA ASN A 46 -7.68 -5.27 -6.65
C ASN A 46 -8.37 -6.64 -6.69
N LEU A 47 -9.71 -6.70 -6.60
CA LEU A 47 -10.47 -7.92 -6.85
C LEU A 47 -10.25 -8.44 -8.28
N MET A 48 -10.25 -7.57 -9.29
CA MET A 48 -9.96 -7.98 -10.66
C MET A 48 -8.56 -8.58 -10.82
N VAL A 49 -7.55 -8.02 -10.14
CA VAL A 49 -6.19 -8.58 -10.12
C VAL A 49 -6.19 -9.98 -9.48
N ILE A 50 -6.83 -10.10 -8.31
CA ILE A 50 -6.95 -11.38 -7.59
C ILE A 50 -7.63 -12.44 -8.45
N ILE A 51 -8.82 -12.14 -8.99
CA ILE A 51 -9.57 -13.05 -9.85
C ILE A 51 -8.76 -13.43 -11.09
N SER A 52 -8.09 -12.47 -11.74
CA SER A 52 -7.25 -12.74 -12.91
C SER A 52 -6.15 -13.74 -12.61
N ILE A 53 -5.40 -13.56 -11.52
CA ILE A 53 -4.26 -14.43 -11.24
C ILE A 53 -4.74 -15.79 -10.71
N SER A 54 -5.75 -15.82 -9.84
CA SER A 54 -6.27 -17.05 -9.23
C SER A 54 -7.02 -17.96 -10.21
N HIS A 55 -7.74 -17.39 -11.18
CA HIS A 55 -8.52 -18.18 -12.16
C HIS A 55 -7.63 -18.78 -13.24
N PHE A 56 -6.75 -17.98 -13.83
CA PHE A 56 -5.97 -18.38 -15.00
C PHE A 56 -4.66 -19.06 -14.59
N LYS A 57 -4.66 -20.41 -14.51
CA LYS A 57 -3.50 -21.23 -14.10
C LYS A 57 -2.18 -20.89 -14.83
N GLN A 58 -2.25 -20.49 -16.10
CA GLN A 58 -1.10 -20.05 -16.89
C GLN A 58 -0.35 -18.84 -16.29
N LEU A 59 -1.02 -18.07 -15.41
CA LEU A 59 -0.45 -16.92 -14.72
C LEU A 59 0.20 -17.28 -13.38
N HIS A 60 0.17 -18.54 -12.94
CA HIS A 60 0.77 -18.99 -11.68
C HIS A 60 2.30 -19.09 -11.75
N ILE A 61 2.95 -17.96 -11.97
CA ILE A 61 4.40 -17.75 -11.85
C ILE A 61 4.72 -16.98 -10.57
N THR A 62 5.95 -17.07 -10.11
CA THR A 62 6.45 -16.49 -8.85
C THR A 62 6.13 -14.99 -8.71
N THR A 63 6.42 -14.18 -9.73
CA THR A 63 6.13 -12.74 -9.73
C THR A 63 4.65 -12.44 -9.60
N ASN A 64 3.79 -13.18 -10.30
CA ASN A 64 2.34 -12.97 -10.24
C ASN A 64 1.77 -13.39 -8.88
N LEU A 65 2.35 -14.39 -8.21
CA LEU A 65 1.95 -14.72 -6.83
C LEU A 65 2.30 -13.59 -5.84
N LEU A 66 3.41 -12.89 -6.06
CA LEU A 66 3.75 -11.71 -5.26
C LEU A 66 2.80 -10.54 -5.55
N ILE A 67 2.44 -10.31 -6.82
CA ILE A 67 1.41 -9.32 -7.21
C ILE A 67 0.05 -9.67 -6.59
N LEU A 68 -0.32 -10.95 -6.58
CA LEU A 68 -1.55 -11.44 -5.94
C LEU A 68 -1.57 -11.14 -4.44
N SER A 69 -0.45 -11.38 -3.74
CA SER A 69 -0.31 -11.07 -2.32
C SER A 69 -0.37 -9.56 -2.04
N LEU A 70 0.26 -8.74 -2.90
CA LEU A 70 0.16 -7.28 -2.81
C LEU A 70 -1.29 -6.81 -3.03
N ALA A 71 -1.97 -7.34 -4.04
CA ALA A 71 -3.38 -7.02 -4.32
C ALA A 71 -4.32 -7.44 -3.17
N ALA A 72 -4.02 -8.54 -2.48
CA ALA A 72 -4.77 -8.94 -1.28
C ALA A 72 -4.59 -7.94 -0.12
N SER A 73 -3.37 -7.42 0.08
CA SER A 73 -3.12 -6.34 1.06
C SER A 73 -3.83 -5.04 0.66
N ASP A 74 -3.73 -4.64 -0.61
CA ASP A 74 -4.37 -3.43 -1.14
C ASP A 74 -5.90 -3.52 -1.14
N LEU A 75 -6.46 -4.72 -1.27
CA LEU A 75 -7.89 -4.98 -1.09
C LEU A 75 -8.34 -4.66 0.34
N LEU A 76 -7.56 -5.03 1.36
CA LEU A 76 -7.86 -4.69 2.76
C LEU A 76 -7.80 -3.18 3.00
N VAL A 77 -6.89 -2.46 2.32
CA VAL A 77 -6.84 -0.99 2.35
C VAL A 77 -8.15 -0.40 1.80
N GLY A 78 -8.60 -0.89 0.64
CA GLY A 78 -9.85 -0.44 0.02
C GLY A 78 -11.09 -0.76 0.85
N LEU A 79 -11.18 -1.97 1.41
CA LEU A 79 -12.36 -2.46 2.14
C LEU A 79 -12.49 -1.88 3.55
N ILE A 80 -11.37 -1.71 4.26
CA ILE A 80 -11.38 -1.39 5.69
C ILE A 80 -10.71 -0.05 5.94
N VAL A 81 -9.46 0.14 5.52
CA VAL A 81 -8.66 1.31 5.91
C VAL A 81 -9.26 2.61 5.37
N ILE A 82 -9.58 2.68 4.08
CA ILE A 82 -10.12 3.90 3.47
C ILE A 82 -11.48 4.28 4.08
N PRO A 83 -12.48 3.38 4.20
CA PRO A 83 -13.76 3.72 4.83
C PRO A 83 -13.63 4.16 6.27
N VAL A 84 -12.83 3.44 7.09
CA VAL A 84 -12.65 3.77 8.50
C VAL A 84 -11.94 5.12 8.66
N MET A 85 -10.89 5.38 7.87
CA MET A 85 -10.22 6.69 7.86
C MET A 85 -11.16 7.81 7.41
N THR A 86 -12.03 7.55 6.43
CA THR A 86 -13.01 8.53 5.95
C THR A 86 -13.97 8.91 7.07
N VAL A 87 -14.52 7.93 7.79
CA VAL A 87 -15.40 8.18 8.93
C VAL A 87 -14.64 8.90 10.05
N ALA A 88 -13.42 8.48 10.37
CA ALA A 88 -12.60 9.10 11.41
C ALA A 88 -12.24 10.57 11.13
N THR A 89 -12.10 10.95 9.86
CA THR A 89 -11.80 12.33 9.46
C THR A 89 -13.05 13.18 9.29
N MET A 90 -14.15 12.60 8.81
CA MET A 90 -15.36 13.37 8.48
C MET A 90 -16.27 13.56 9.70
N GLU A 91 -16.31 12.59 10.61
CA GLU A 91 -17.12 12.71 11.83
C GLU A 91 -16.37 13.51 12.89
N SER A 92 -16.94 14.64 13.29
CA SER A 92 -16.38 15.50 14.35
C SER A 92 -16.46 14.88 15.75
N CYS A 93 -17.15 13.75 15.89
CA CYS A 93 -17.41 13.09 17.16
C CYS A 93 -17.19 11.59 16.98
N TRP A 94 -16.19 11.03 17.65
CA TRP A 94 -15.96 9.59 17.58
C TRP A 94 -16.92 8.83 18.51
N GLY A 95 -17.95 8.21 17.93
CA GLY A 95 -18.93 7.41 18.67
C GLY A 95 -18.61 5.92 18.77
N PHE A 96 -17.56 5.42 18.10
CA PHE A 96 -17.28 3.99 17.98
C PHE A 96 -16.50 3.37 19.16
N GLY A 97 -16.11 4.21 20.13
CA GLY A 97 -15.38 3.79 21.32
C GLY A 97 -13.91 3.46 21.09
N GLU A 98 -13.24 3.05 22.18
CA GLU A 98 -11.79 2.83 22.25
C GLU A 98 -11.33 1.64 21.41
N TYR A 99 -12.04 0.52 21.49
CA TYR A 99 -11.66 -0.71 20.79
C TYR A 99 -11.64 -0.53 19.28
N PHE A 100 -12.59 0.21 18.72
CA PHE A 100 -12.62 0.49 17.29
C PHE A 100 -11.48 1.43 16.87
N CYS A 101 -11.09 2.36 17.76
CA CYS A 101 -9.94 3.22 17.53
C CYS A 101 -8.61 2.42 17.50
N VAL A 102 -8.41 1.52 18.46
CA VAL A 102 -7.25 0.61 18.47
C VAL A 102 -7.25 -0.27 17.21
N PHE A 103 -8.40 -0.82 16.85
CA PHE A 103 -8.54 -1.64 15.65
C PHE A 103 -8.18 -0.85 14.38
N GLN A 104 -8.62 0.40 14.25
CA GLN A 104 -8.27 1.28 13.14
C GLN A 104 -6.76 1.50 13.05
N ALA A 105 -6.10 1.83 14.17
CA ALA A 105 -4.65 2.02 14.20
C ALA A 105 -3.92 0.73 13.81
N TYR A 106 -4.33 -0.41 14.37
CA TYR A 106 -3.79 -1.72 14.06
C TYR A 106 -3.90 -2.06 12.56
N ILE A 107 -5.11 -1.99 11.99
CA ILE A 107 -5.35 -2.44 10.62
C ILE A 107 -4.64 -1.55 9.59
N THR A 108 -4.56 -0.23 9.87
CA THR A 108 -3.85 0.73 9.02
C THR A 108 -2.35 0.44 8.98
N SER A 109 -1.76 0.23 10.15
CA SER A 109 -0.33 -0.10 10.28
C SER A 109 -0.01 -1.50 9.74
N LEU A 110 -0.93 -2.46 9.88
CA LEU A 110 -0.80 -3.80 9.32
C LEU A 110 -0.80 -3.78 7.79
N CYS A 111 -1.79 -3.15 7.16
CA CYS A 111 -1.89 -3.11 5.70
C CYS A 111 -0.69 -2.41 5.06
N THR A 112 -0.19 -1.37 5.71
CA THR A 112 1.06 -0.69 5.32
C THR A 112 2.25 -1.64 5.33
N SER A 113 2.47 -2.34 6.44
CA SER A 113 3.58 -3.28 6.60
C SER A 113 3.47 -4.45 5.62
N LEU A 114 2.26 -4.97 5.38
CA LEU A 114 2.02 -6.02 4.39
C LEU A 114 2.35 -5.56 2.97
N SER A 115 1.89 -4.36 2.57
CA SER A 115 2.20 -3.79 1.25
C SER A 115 3.72 -3.64 1.08
N LEU A 116 4.42 -3.04 2.05
CA LEU A 116 5.86 -2.82 1.98
C LEU A 116 6.66 -4.14 2.00
N GLY A 117 6.26 -5.09 2.84
CA GLY A 117 6.88 -6.42 2.88
C GLY A 117 6.75 -7.15 1.54
N ASN A 118 5.58 -7.08 0.88
CA ASN A 118 5.39 -7.61 -0.46
C ASN A 118 6.27 -6.90 -1.49
N LEU A 119 6.44 -5.58 -1.40
CA LEU A 119 7.35 -4.83 -2.28
C LEU A 119 8.82 -5.24 -2.09
N VAL A 120 9.26 -5.54 -0.87
CA VAL A 120 10.59 -6.12 -0.61
C VAL A 120 10.73 -7.47 -1.32
N LEU A 121 9.75 -8.37 -1.19
CA LEU A 121 9.78 -9.67 -1.86
C LEU A 121 9.79 -9.53 -3.39
N ILE A 122 8.99 -8.62 -3.95
CA ILE A 122 9.00 -8.28 -5.39
C ILE A 122 10.39 -7.79 -5.81
N SER A 123 11.02 -6.94 -5.00
CA SER A 123 12.36 -6.41 -5.28
C SER A 123 13.41 -7.52 -5.28
N ILE A 124 13.34 -8.47 -4.35
CA ILE A 124 14.24 -9.63 -4.29
C ILE A 124 14.03 -10.53 -5.51
N ASP A 125 12.78 -10.88 -5.84
CA ASP A 125 12.46 -11.70 -7.02
C ASP A 125 13.03 -11.07 -8.30
N ARG A 126 12.84 -9.77 -8.49
CA ARG A 126 13.38 -9.04 -9.65
C ARG A 126 14.90 -8.94 -9.64
N TYR A 127 15.49 -8.75 -8.46
CA TYR A 127 16.94 -8.71 -8.31
C TYR A 127 17.56 -10.04 -8.76
N VAL A 128 17.07 -11.18 -8.26
CA VAL A 128 17.62 -12.48 -8.65
C VAL A 128 17.38 -12.76 -10.13
N ALA A 129 16.22 -12.40 -10.68
CA ALA A 129 15.90 -12.60 -12.10
C ALA A 129 16.85 -11.84 -13.04
N VAL A 130 17.22 -10.60 -12.69
CA VAL A 130 18.04 -9.73 -13.56
C VAL A 130 19.54 -9.89 -13.29
N CYS A 131 19.94 -9.99 -12.02
CA CYS A 131 21.34 -10.03 -11.60
C CYS A 131 21.92 -11.44 -11.65
N ASP A 132 21.14 -12.47 -11.30
CA ASP A 132 21.57 -13.87 -11.20
C ASP A 132 20.70 -14.82 -12.08
N PRO A 133 20.52 -14.56 -13.39
CA PRO A 133 19.54 -15.27 -14.22
C PRO A 133 19.75 -16.80 -14.28
N LEU A 134 21.01 -17.28 -14.25
CA LEU A 134 21.33 -18.71 -14.28
C LEU A 134 20.93 -19.44 -12.99
N LEU A 135 20.87 -18.72 -11.87
CA LEU A 135 20.50 -19.26 -10.56
C LEU A 135 19.02 -18.98 -10.22
N TYR A 136 18.29 -18.25 -11.07
CA TYR A 136 16.91 -17.88 -10.80
C TYR A 136 16.03 -19.11 -10.55
N HIS A 137 16.06 -20.09 -11.46
CA HIS A 137 15.22 -21.29 -11.35
C HIS A 137 15.58 -22.21 -10.17
N SER A 138 16.82 -22.17 -9.67
CA SER A 138 17.23 -22.95 -8.50
C SER A 138 16.99 -22.22 -7.16
N LYS A 139 17.04 -20.88 -7.16
CA LYS A 139 16.80 -20.05 -5.98
C LYS A 139 15.32 -19.73 -5.76
N ILE A 140 14.61 -19.33 -6.83
CA ILE A 140 13.25 -18.80 -6.79
C ILE A 140 12.27 -19.85 -7.32
N THR A 141 11.53 -20.47 -6.39
CA THR A 141 10.50 -21.47 -6.71
C THR A 141 9.14 -21.05 -6.16
N ILE A 142 8.05 -21.54 -6.75
CA ILE A 142 6.68 -21.24 -6.31
C ILE A 142 6.48 -21.58 -4.82
N THR A 143 6.96 -22.73 -4.37
CA THR A 143 6.84 -23.16 -2.97
C THR A 143 7.57 -22.22 -2.03
N ARG A 144 8.82 -21.84 -2.36
CA ARG A 144 9.59 -20.89 -1.54
C ARG A 144 8.92 -19.53 -1.47
N ILE A 145 8.42 -19.02 -2.60
CA ILE A 145 7.70 -17.73 -2.63
C ILE A 145 6.42 -17.78 -1.78
N ARG A 146 5.64 -18.87 -1.85
CA ARG A 146 4.47 -19.04 -0.97
C ARG A 146 4.86 -19.04 0.51
N CYS A 147 5.92 -19.77 0.88
CA CYS A 147 6.46 -19.74 2.25
C CYS A 147 6.90 -18.32 2.67
N CYS A 148 7.64 -17.61 1.81
CA CYS A 148 8.07 -16.23 2.08
C CYS A 148 6.87 -15.30 2.29
N ILE A 149 5.85 -15.37 1.44
CA ILE A 149 4.60 -14.60 1.59
C ILE A 149 3.98 -14.90 2.96
N SER A 150 3.76 -16.19 3.29
CA SER A 150 3.14 -16.56 4.57
C SER A 150 3.95 -16.08 5.77
N ILE A 151 5.27 -16.21 5.73
CA ILE A 151 6.17 -15.71 6.79
C ILE A 151 6.05 -14.20 6.92
N THR A 152 6.09 -13.45 5.82
CA THR A 152 5.93 -11.99 5.83
C THR A 152 4.60 -11.59 6.44
N TRP A 153 3.49 -12.24 6.07
CA TRP A 153 2.17 -11.96 6.65
C TRP A 153 2.15 -12.22 8.15
N CYS A 154 2.61 -13.39 8.59
CA CYS A 154 2.68 -13.73 10.02
C CYS A 154 3.54 -12.74 10.80
N CYS A 155 4.73 -12.41 10.29
CA CYS A 155 5.62 -11.43 10.91
C CYS A 155 4.97 -10.05 11.05
N CYS A 156 4.31 -9.55 10.00
CA CYS A 156 3.60 -8.26 10.07
C CYS A 156 2.45 -8.29 11.08
N ILE A 157 1.64 -9.35 11.08
CA ILE A 157 0.51 -9.52 12.01
C ILE A 157 1.00 -9.53 13.46
N ILE A 158 1.99 -10.37 13.77
CA ILE A 158 2.54 -10.53 15.11
C ILE A 158 3.21 -9.25 15.58
N TYR A 159 4.06 -8.65 14.75
CA TYR A 159 4.77 -7.41 15.10
C TYR A 159 3.81 -6.27 15.41
N ARG A 160 2.78 -6.07 14.58
CA ARG A 160 1.79 -5.00 14.80
C ARG A 160 0.89 -5.28 16.00
N ALA A 161 0.54 -6.54 16.26
CA ALA A 161 -0.27 -6.90 17.43
C ALA A 161 0.51 -6.64 18.72
N ALA A 162 1.80 -7.04 18.75
CA ALA A 162 2.69 -6.74 19.86
C ALA A 162 2.86 -5.23 20.06
N ASN A 163 3.09 -4.47 18.98
CA ASN A 163 3.25 -3.02 19.07
C ASN A 163 2.02 -2.35 19.71
N VAL A 164 0.82 -2.73 19.27
CA VAL A 164 -0.44 -2.24 19.85
C VAL A 164 -0.59 -2.62 21.32
N GLN A 165 -0.31 -3.87 21.69
CA GLN A 165 -0.46 -4.33 23.06
C GLN A 165 0.51 -3.65 24.04
N PHE A 166 1.74 -3.36 23.62
CA PHE A 166 2.79 -2.84 24.50
C PHE A 166 2.89 -1.33 24.53
N PHE A 167 2.52 -0.64 23.44
CA PHE A 167 2.85 0.77 23.25
C PHE A 167 1.67 1.68 22.92
N VAL A 168 0.48 1.12 22.65
CA VAL A 168 -0.72 1.93 22.43
C VAL A 168 -1.53 1.98 23.71
N ASN A 169 -1.45 3.11 24.41
CA ASN A 169 -2.40 3.44 25.46
C ASN A 169 -3.48 4.34 24.85
N VAL A 170 -4.73 3.89 24.89
CA VAL A 170 -5.85 4.76 24.59
C VAL A 170 -6.21 5.49 25.87
N GLN A 171 -5.82 6.74 25.98
CA GLN A 171 -6.44 7.64 26.94
C GLN A 171 -7.71 8.17 26.28
N VAL A 172 -8.88 7.80 26.79
CA VAL A 172 -10.10 8.56 26.52
C VAL A 172 -10.16 9.66 27.55
N PRO A 173 -9.89 10.92 27.17
CA PRO A 173 -10.21 12.02 28.04
C PRO A 173 -11.71 11.96 28.24
N SER A 174 -12.10 11.83 29.50
CA SER A 174 -13.50 11.79 29.92
C SER A 174 -14.34 12.81 29.14
N ARG A 175 -15.27 12.28 28.34
CA ARG A 175 -16.41 12.97 27.69
C ARG A 175 -16.13 13.86 26.47
N CYS A 176 -14.89 13.88 25.98
CA CYS A 176 -14.52 14.71 24.83
C CYS A 176 -13.57 13.97 23.87
N LEU A 177 -14.10 12.97 23.15
CA LEU A 177 -13.34 12.23 22.16
C LEU A 177 -13.30 13.00 20.84
N LYS A 178 -12.43 14.00 20.80
CA LYS A 178 -12.26 14.87 19.63
C LYS A 178 -11.58 14.14 18.47
N GLU A 179 -10.73 13.14 18.74
CA GLU A 179 -10.06 12.33 17.72
C GLU A 179 -9.73 10.91 18.24
N CYS A 180 -9.72 9.93 17.33
CA CYS A 180 -9.06 8.64 17.56
C CYS A 180 -7.55 8.82 17.34
N THR A 181 -6.87 9.33 18.36
CA THR A 181 -5.40 9.35 18.41
C THR A 181 -4.94 8.25 19.34
N ALA A 182 -4.35 7.20 18.76
CA ALA A 182 -3.53 6.30 19.54
C ALA A 182 -2.42 7.18 20.16
N VAL A 183 -2.36 7.29 21.49
CA VAL A 183 -1.19 7.88 22.15
C VAL A 183 -0.10 6.84 21.99
N GLU A 184 0.57 6.94 20.85
CA GLU A 184 1.76 6.16 20.56
C GLU A 184 2.79 6.47 21.65
N GLY A 185 3.53 5.45 22.09
CA GLY A 185 4.43 5.53 23.24
C GLY A 185 5.51 6.60 23.15
N SER A 186 6.53 6.48 24.00
CA SER A 186 7.68 7.39 23.99
C SER A 186 8.21 7.66 22.57
N ILE A 187 8.61 8.91 22.26
CA ILE A 187 9.09 9.32 20.93
C ILE A 187 10.14 8.35 20.33
N TRP A 188 10.96 7.74 21.20
CA TRP A 188 11.95 6.73 20.86
C TRP A 188 11.34 5.44 20.28
N VAL A 189 10.18 5.01 20.78
CA VAL A 189 9.44 3.86 20.26
C VAL A 189 8.96 4.15 18.85
N ASN A 190 8.41 5.33 18.59
CA ASN A 190 7.88 5.70 17.27
C ASN A 190 9.01 5.84 16.25
N ILE A 191 10.13 6.46 16.64
CA ILE A 191 11.33 6.51 15.79
C ILE A 191 11.84 5.10 15.49
N THR A 192 11.88 4.22 16.50
CA THR A 192 12.35 2.84 16.32
C THR A 192 11.41 2.04 15.41
N ASP A 193 10.09 2.14 15.62
CA ASP A 193 9.08 1.49 14.77
C ASP A 193 9.18 1.98 13.33
N LEU A 194 9.32 3.28 13.12
CA LEU A 194 9.47 3.88 11.80
C LEU A 194 10.75 3.40 11.09
N VAL A 195 11.87 3.34 11.82
CA VAL A 195 13.13 2.86 11.25
C VAL A 195 13.01 1.40 10.83
N ILE A 196 12.49 0.54 11.73
CA ILE A 196 12.37 -0.90 11.49
C ILE A 196 11.36 -1.20 10.39
N THR A 197 10.18 -0.57 10.43
CA THR A 197 9.06 -0.94 9.57
C THR A 197 9.03 -0.19 8.25
N MET A 198 9.78 0.91 8.10
CA MET A 198 9.75 1.73 6.89
C MET A 198 11.14 2.03 6.33
N VAL A 199 12.06 2.59 7.13
CA VAL A 199 13.37 3.02 6.62
C VAL A 199 14.22 1.83 6.15
N VAL A 200 14.29 0.76 6.96
CA VAL A 200 15.07 -0.45 6.63
C VAL A 200 14.52 -1.14 5.36
N PRO A 201 13.21 -1.46 5.25
CA PRO A 201 12.66 -2.03 4.02
C PRO A 201 12.86 -1.14 2.79
N CYS A 202 12.64 0.17 2.89
CA CYS A 202 12.86 1.10 1.78
C CYS A 202 14.34 1.13 1.35
N SER A 203 15.28 1.10 2.30
CA SER A 203 16.71 1.06 2.01
C SER A 203 17.12 -0.22 1.28
N ILE A 204 16.54 -1.37 1.67
CA ILE A 204 16.72 -2.65 0.97
C ILE A 204 16.21 -2.53 -0.46
N ILE A 205 14.98 -2.04 -0.65
CA ILE A 205 14.37 -1.85 -1.97
C ILE A 205 15.25 -0.96 -2.85
N ILE A 206 15.62 0.22 -2.37
CA ILE A 206 16.46 1.18 -3.12
C ILE A 206 17.77 0.52 -3.53
N THR A 207 18.44 -0.16 -2.61
CA THR A 207 19.72 -0.84 -2.88
C THR A 207 19.57 -1.92 -3.95
N LEU A 208 18.52 -2.75 -3.88
CA LEU A 208 18.26 -3.79 -4.87
C LEU A 208 17.99 -3.20 -6.25
N TYR A 209 17.18 -2.15 -6.36
CA TYR A 209 16.89 -1.50 -7.64
C TYR A 209 18.08 -0.76 -8.22
N MET A 210 18.94 -0.17 -7.39
CA MET A 210 20.20 0.40 -7.87
C MET A 210 21.08 -0.68 -8.50
N LYS A 211 21.21 -1.85 -7.86
CA LYS A 211 21.94 -2.99 -8.45
C LYS A 211 21.31 -3.49 -9.76
N ILE A 212 19.98 -3.64 -9.80
CA ILE A 212 19.23 -4.01 -11.02
C ILE A 212 19.53 -3.02 -12.14
N PHE A 213 19.47 -1.72 -11.85
CA PHE A 213 19.72 -0.67 -12.85
C PHE A 213 21.15 -0.74 -13.42
N VAL A 214 22.16 -0.91 -12.56
CA VAL A 214 23.56 -1.05 -12.99
C VAL A 214 23.74 -2.26 -13.90
N VAL A 215 23.21 -3.43 -13.51
CA VAL A 215 23.31 -4.66 -14.29
C VAL A 215 22.56 -4.52 -15.62
N ALA A 216 21.33 -4.00 -15.61
CA ALA A 216 20.54 -3.79 -16.82
C ALA A 216 21.23 -2.84 -17.81
N ARG A 217 21.88 -1.77 -17.31
CA ARG A 217 22.67 -0.85 -18.14
C ARG A 217 23.94 -1.52 -18.69
N SER A 218 24.61 -2.34 -17.89
CA SER A 218 25.77 -3.12 -18.33
C SER A 218 25.41 -4.10 -19.45
N GLN A 219 24.32 -4.85 -19.27
CA GLN A 219 23.80 -5.78 -20.29
C GLN A 219 23.39 -5.03 -21.57
N ALA A 220 22.71 -3.89 -21.46
CA ALA A 220 22.34 -3.08 -22.63
C ALA A 220 23.57 -2.65 -23.45
N ARG A 221 24.62 -2.15 -22.79
CA ARG A 221 25.89 -1.79 -23.46
C ARG A 221 26.52 -2.97 -24.19
N LYS A 222 26.51 -4.15 -23.57
CA LYS A 222 27.05 -5.38 -24.16
C LYS A 222 26.25 -5.89 -25.37
N VAL A 223 24.95 -5.59 -25.43
CA VAL A 223 24.10 -5.94 -26.58
C VAL A 223 24.40 -5.02 -27.76
N PHE A 224 24.46 -3.70 -27.54
CA PHE A 224 24.84 -2.74 -28.60
C PHE A 224 26.27 -2.95 -29.12
N SER A 225 27.19 -3.44 -28.28
CA SER A 225 28.55 -3.80 -28.75
C SER A 225 28.63 -5.16 -29.47
N LYS A 226 27.63 -6.03 -29.32
CA LYS A 226 27.61 -7.39 -29.91
C LYS A 226 26.76 -7.51 -31.18
N GLU A 227 26.05 -6.46 -31.58
CA GLU A 227 25.40 -6.40 -32.91
C GLU A 227 26.42 -6.47 -34.09
N ALA A 228 27.74 -6.48 -33.79
CA ALA A 228 28.80 -6.80 -34.76
C ALA A 228 29.24 -8.29 -34.80
N ALA A 229 28.77 -9.17 -33.90
CA ALA A 229 29.24 -10.57 -33.88
C ALA A 229 28.23 -11.61 -33.31
N SER A 230 27.67 -12.41 -34.24
CA SER A 230 27.17 -13.80 -34.09
C SER A 230 25.71 -14.09 -33.65
N VAL A 231 25.21 -15.21 -34.22
CA VAL A 231 23.82 -15.65 -34.39
C VAL A 231 23.31 -16.60 -33.27
N SER A 232 24.13 -16.96 -32.29
CA SER A 232 23.77 -17.97 -31.25
C SER A 232 23.07 -17.41 -30.00
N GLY A 233 22.89 -16.09 -29.87
CA GLY A 233 22.39 -15.43 -28.65
C GLY A 233 20.89 -15.08 -28.59
N VAL A 234 20.10 -15.39 -29.63
CA VAL A 234 18.75 -14.82 -29.79
C VAL A 234 17.80 -15.14 -28.63
N LYS A 235 17.81 -16.39 -28.13
CA LYS A 235 16.92 -16.82 -27.02
C LYS A 235 17.28 -16.16 -25.68
N THR A 236 18.57 -16.07 -25.36
CA THR A 236 19.07 -15.40 -24.14
C THR A 236 18.90 -13.89 -24.20
N VAL A 237 19.08 -13.28 -25.38
CA VAL A 237 18.84 -11.85 -25.60
C VAL A 237 17.35 -11.50 -25.47
N GLN A 238 16.45 -12.35 -25.99
CA GLN A 238 15.00 -12.14 -25.88
C GLN A 238 14.49 -12.31 -24.45
N ALA A 239 14.97 -13.31 -23.70
CA ALA A 239 14.66 -13.49 -22.28
C ALA A 239 15.14 -12.30 -21.43
N ASN A 240 16.36 -11.80 -21.67
CA ASN A 240 16.87 -10.61 -20.98
C ASN A 240 16.04 -9.35 -21.29
N LYS A 241 15.51 -9.23 -22.51
CA LYS A 241 14.64 -8.11 -22.92
C LYS A 241 13.26 -8.17 -22.25
N SER A 242 12.66 -9.35 -22.11
CA SER A 242 11.38 -9.52 -21.39
C SER A 242 11.54 -9.27 -19.89
N GLU A 243 12.60 -9.79 -19.28
CA GLU A 243 12.90 -9.55 -17.86
C GLU A 243 13.14 -8.06 -17.57
N ARG A 244 13.83 -7.34 -18.46
CA ARG A 244 14.02 -5.89 -18.33
C ARG A 244 12.70 -5.11 -18.42
N LYS A 245 11.75 -5.53 -19.26
CA LYS A 245 10.42 -4.92 -19.36
C LYS A 245 9.59 -5.19 -18.10
N ALA A 246 9.65 -6.42 -17.57
CA ALA A 246 9.00 -6.77 -16.31
C ALA A 246 9.60 -6.01 -15.12
N ALA A 247 10.93 -5.91 -15.04
CA ALA A 247 11.63 -5.14 -14.02
C ALA A 247 11.24 -3.65 -14.07
N LYS A 248 11.14 -3.05 -15.27
CA LYS A 248 10.66 -1.66 -15.42
C LYS A 248 9.26 -1.46 -14.83
N THR A 249 8.35 -2.41 -15.07
CA THR A 249 6.97 -2.35 -14.57
C THR A 249 6.94 -2.39 -13.04
N LEU A 250 7.67 -3.32 -12.44
CA LEU A 250 7.73 -3.45 -10.98
C LEU A 250 8.53 -2.34 -10.31
N SER A 251 9.51 -1.73 -10.99
CA SER A 251 10.14 -0.49 -10.54
C SER A 251 9.10 0.62 -10.43
N ILE A 252 8.18 0.78 -11.39
CA ILE A 252 7.16 1.84 -11.34
C ILE A 252 6.23 1.65 -10.14
N VAL A 253 5.83 0.41 -9.83
CA VAL A 253 5.04 0.07 -8.64
C VAL A 253 5.77 0.46 -7.34
N VAL A 254 7.08 0.18 -7.29
CA VAL A 254 7.90 0.51 -6.13
C VAL A 254 8.08 2.03 -5.98
N PHE A 255 8.34 2.74 -7.08
CA PHE A 255 8.42 4.20 -7.05
C PHE A 255 7.08 4.85 -6.69
N ASN A 256 5.96 4.27 -7.14
CA ASN A 256 4.61 4.71 -6.75
C ASN A 256 4.44 4.67 -5.23
N TYR A 257 4.82 3.55 -4.60
CA TYR A 257 4.79 3.45 -3.14
C TYR A 257 5.62 4.55 -2.48
N LEU A 258 6.89 4.71 -2.88
CA LEU A 258 7.77 5.72 -2.28
C LEU A 258 7.22 7.13 -2.42
N ILE A 259 6.72 7.51 -3.60
CA ILE A 259 6.17 8.85 -3.86
C ILE A 259 4.90 9.09 -3.03
N CYS A 260 4.00 8.12 -2.94
CA CYS A 260 2.77 8.27 -2.15
C CYS A 260 3.06 8.45 -0.66
N TRP A 261 4.15 7.87 -0.16
CA TRP A 261 4.49 7.87 1.26
C TRP A 261 5.40 9.02 1.70
N ILE A 262 6.18 9.63 0.81
CA ILE A 262 7.08 10.75 1.13
C ILE A 262 6.34 11.91 1.82
N PRO A 263 5.17 12.38 1.35
CA PRO A 263 4.47 13.49 1.99
C PRO A 263 4.05 13.18 3.44
N SER A 264 3.55 11.97 3.69
CA SER A 264 3.17 11.53 5.04
C SER A 264 4.37 11.42 5.97
N LEU A 265 5.51 10.93 5.47
CA LEU A 265 6.77 10.91 6.22
C LEU A 265 7.25 12.32 6.57
N PHE A 266 7.18 13.22 5.60
CA PHE A 266 7.60 14.60 5.79
C PHE A 266 6.76 15.30 6.85
N VAL A 267 5.44 15.12 6.83
CA VAL A 267 4.55 15.63 7.88
C VAL A 267 4.94 15.04 9.24
N PHE A 268 5.12 13.72 9.34
CA PHE A 268 5.48 13.06 10.58
C PHE A 268 6.79 13.60 11.22
N PHE A 269 7.80 13.91 10.41
CA PHE A 269 9.11 14.36 10.92
C PHE A 269 9.21 15.87 11.18
N PHE A 270 8.60 16.70 10.32
CA PHE A 270 8.86 18.15 10.31
C PHE A 270 7.72 18.98 10.88
N PHE A 271 6.49 18.47 10.80
CA PHE A 271 5.35 19.10 11.44
C PHE A 271 5.02 18.27 12.67
N SER A 272 5.17 18.87 13.85
CA SER A 272 4.64 18.28 15.08
C SER A 272 3.19 17.82 14.84
N VAL A 273 2.76 16.77 15.55
CA VAL A 273 1.42 16.14 15.54
C VAL A 273 0.24 17.14 15.70
N LEU A 274 0.52 18.43 15.84
CA LEU A 274 -0.36 19.55 16.16
C LEU A 274 -1.02 20.26 14.97
N ILE A 275 -0.79 19.84 13.71
CA ILE A 275 -1.57 20.39 12.58
C ILE A 275 -2.83 19.54 12.39
N ASP A 276 -3.83 19.80 13.23
CA ASP A 276 -5.20 19.28 13.09
C ASP A 276 -5.95 20.16 12.07
N ASN A 277 -5.65 19.93 10.79
CA ASN A 277 -6.41 20.56 9.70
C ASN A 277 -6.66 19.58 8.57
N LEU A 278 -7.66 19.90 7.75
CA LEU A 278 -8.07 19.10 6.60
C LEU A 278 -6.89 18.77 5.65
N PHE A 279 -5.89 19.65 5.56
CA PHE A 279 -4.70 19.45 4.72
C PHE A 279 -3.80 18.30 5.22
N ALA A 280 -3.58 18.18 6.53
CA ALA A 280 -2.82 17.05 7.10
C ALA A 280 -3.52 15.71 6.84
N TYR A 281 -4.86 15.68 6.92
CA TYR A 281 -5.66 14.50 6.58
C TYR A 281 -5.52 14.10 5.11
N PHE A 282 -5.56 15.06 4.19
CA PHE A 282 -5.32 14.79 2.76
C PHE A 282 -3.92 14.23 2.50
N ILE A 283 -2.90 14.75 3.19
CA ILE A 283 -1.53 14.22 3.06
C ILE A 283 -1.48 12.76 3.53
N ARG A 284 -2.04 12.46 4.71
CA ARG A 284 -2.07 11.08 5.23
C ARG A 284 -2.85 10.14 4.30
N PHE A 285 -3.91 10.63 3.67
CA PHE A 285 -4.70 9.88 2.69
C PHE A 285 -3.88 9.50 1.45
N LEU A 286 -2.92 10.33 1.03
CA LEU A 286 -2.10 10.09 -0.15
C LEU A 286 -1.34 8.75 -0.09
N SER A 287 -0.92 8.34 1.11
CA SER A 287 -0.29 7.03 1.33
C SER A 287 -1.14 5.85 0.86
N PHE A 288 -2.48 5.96 0.94
CA PHE A 288 -3.41 4.90 0.55
C PHE A 288 -3.74 4.89 -0.94
N VAL A 289 -3.51 6.01 -1.64
CA VAL A 289 -3.68 6.10 -3.09
C VAL A 289 -2.74 5.14 -3.83
N ASN A 290 -1.62 4.76 -3.22
CA ASN A 290 -0.74 3.70 -3.74
C ASN A 290 -1.53 2.41 -4.08
N SER A 291 -2.43 1.98 -3.19
CA SER A 291 -3.23 0.75 -3.36
C SER A 291 -4.23 0.83 -4.51
N LEU A 292 -4.67 2.04 -4.89
CA LEU A 292 -5.47 2.30 -6.08
C LEU A 292 -4.62 2.26 -7.36
N ILE A 293 -3.44 2.89 -7.33
CA ILE A 293 -2.59 3.07 -8.51
C ILE A 293 -1.97 1.73 -8.96
N ASN A 294 -1.70 0.80 -8.04
CA ASN A 294 -1.05 -0.47 -8.36
C ASN A 294 -1.76 -1.27 -9.49
N PRO A 295 -3.07 -1.60 -9.39
CA PRO A 295 -3.80 -2.20 -10.50
C PRO A 295 -3.80 -1.40 -11.80
N ILE A 296 -3.80 -0.06 -11.72
CA ILE A 296 -3.76 0.82 -12.90
C ILE A 296 -2.41 0.63 -13.62
N ILE A 297 -1.30 0.61 -12.89
CA ILE A 297 0.02 0.31 -13.43
C ILE A 297 0.01 -1.07 -14.13
N TYR A 298 -0.59 -2.08 -13.50
CA TYR A 298 -0.73 -3.40 -14.10
C TYR A 298 -1.57 -3.38 -15.39
N ALA A 299 -2.67 -2.64 -15.39
CA ALA A 299 -3.57 -2.52 -16.55
C ALA A 299 -2.84 -1.95 -17.75
N PHE A 300 -1.95 -0.97 -17.56
CA PHE A 300 -1.19 -0.40 -18.67
C PHE A 300 -0.03 -1.28 -19.13
N LEU A 301 0.66 -1.93 -18.19
CA LEU A 301 1.98 -2.53 -18.44
C LEU A 301 1.98 -4.06 -18.63
N TYR A 302 0.97 -4.77 -18.11
CA TYR A 302 0.82 -6.22 -18.29
C TYR A 302 -0.22 -6.56 -19.37
N PRO A 303 0.18 -7.11 -20.53
CA PRO A 303 -0.75 -7.51 -21.57
C PRO A 303 -1.74 -8.58 -21.12
N TRP A 304 -1.28 -9.53 -20.29
CA TRP A 304 -2.14 -10.59 -19.76
C TRP A 304 -3.29 -10.02 -18.92
N PHE A 305 -3.03 -8.96 -18.13
CA PHE A 305 -4.05 -8.38 -17.27
C PHE A 305 -5.13 -7.66 -18.09
N LYS A 306 -4.78 -7.02 -19.21
CA LYS A 306 -5.78 -6.46 -20.14
C LYS A 306 -6.72 -7.53 -20.70
N VAL A 307 -6.16 -8.69 -21.07
CA VAL A 307 -6.93 -9.81 -21.61
C VAL A 307 -7.85 -10.41 -20.55
N THR A 308 -7.32 -10.72 -19.37
CA THR A 308 -8.13 -11.30 -18.28
C THR A 308 -9.17 -10.31 -17.78
N ALA A 309 -8.82 -9.03 -17.62
CA ALA A 309 -9.76 -7.97 -17.26
C ALA A 309 -10.92 -7.87 -18.25
N LYS A 310 -10.64 -7.90 -19.57
CA LYS A 310 -11.69 -7.92 -20.59
C LYS A 310 -12.59 -9.15 -20.48
N LEU A 311 -12.03 -10.33 -20.23
CA LEU A 311 -12.81 -11.56 -20.03
C LEU A 311 -13.70 -11.49 -18.78
N ILE A 312 -13.18 -10.91 -17.69
CA ILE A 312 -13.92 -10.70 -16.44
C ILE A 312 -15.07 -9.72 -16.67
N LEU A 313 -14.80 -8.55 -17.24
CA LEU A 313 -15.80 -7.51 -17.52
C LEU A 313 -16.87 -7.96 -18.50
N THR A 314 -16.53 -8.83 -19.45
CA THR A 314 -17.49 -9.41 -20.40
C THR A 314 -18.16 -10.68 -19.89
N LEU A 315 -17.89 -11.10 -18.65
CA LEU A 315 -18.41 -12.32 -18.02
C LEU A 315 -18.13 -13.61 -18.83
N LYS A 316 -17.06 -13.62 -19.62
CA LYS A 316 -16.64 -14.76 -20.47
C LYS A 316 -15.63 -15.69 -19.81
N ILE A 317 -15.37 -15.52 -18.51
CA ILE A 317 -14.43 -16.32 -17.71
C ILE A 317 -14.67 -17.83 -17.85
N ARG A 318 -15.93 -18.28 -17.89
CA ARG A 318 -16.28 -19.71 -17.89
C ARG A 318 -15.94 -20.47 -19.18
N ARG A 319 -15.45 -19.80 -20.22
CA ARG A 319 -15.09 -20.43 -21.51
C ARG A 319 -13.61 -20.82 -21.62
N HIS A 320 -12.79 -20.55 -20.61
CA HIS A 320 -11.35 -20.83 -20.55
C HIS A 320 -10.91 -21.29 -19.16
#